data_AF-A0A6I5NI77-F1
#
_entry.id   AF-A0A6I5NI77-F1
#
_cell.length_a   1.000
_cell.length_b   1.000
_cell.length_c   1.000
_cell.angle_alpha   90.00
_cell.angle_beta   90.00
_cell.angle_gamma   90.00
#
_symmetry.space_group_name_H-M   'P 1'
#
loop_
_entity.id
_entity.type
_entity.pdbx_description
1 polymer ?
#
loop_
_entity_poly.entity_id
_entity_poly.type
_entity_poly.pdbx_seq_one_letter_code
_entity_poly.pdbx_strand_id
1 'polypeptide(L)'
;MQSLSDKLYADLIALQYAQRQSITPATERVIGNILSCPYQGSTRRTYLTQQALALIALRFEAMESPDLNATDLATIHQAAAILRSQFVNPPSIETLARQVATNRLKLNQGFRAVYGTTPFGYLRDCRLWQAQRLLMMTELSINEVAMAVGYSCRSKFATAFRKYIGINPKAFQMHSLPLAS
;
A
#
# COMPACT_ATOMS: atom_id res chain seq x y z
N MET A 1 23.57 2.99 -8.66
CA MET A 1 22.96 3.00 -7.30
C MET A 1 21.44 3.28 -7.33
N GLN A 2 20.93 4.19 -8.16
CA GLN A 2 19.48 4.49 -8.31
C GLN A 2 18.58 3.26 -8.59
N SER A 3 19.04 2.33 -9.44
CA SER A 3 18.28 1.15 -9.86
C SER A 3 18.04 0.12 -8.74
N LEU A 4 18.96 0.02 -7.77
CA LEU A 4 18.83 -0.92 -6.66
C LEU A 4 17.83 -0.41 -5.61
N SER A 5 17.83 0.92 -5.36
CA SER A 5 16.83 1.55 -4.50
C SER A 5 15.43 1.47 -5.11
N ASP A 6 15.30 1.60 -6.44
CA ASP A 6 14.00 1.51 -7.11
C ASP A 6 13.41 0.09 -7.10
N LYS A 7 14.25 -0.95 -7.14
CA LYS A 7 13.80 -2.35 -7.05
C LYS A 7 13.40 -2.70 -5.61
N LEU A 8 14.25 -2.37 -4.63
CA LEU A 8 13.94 -2.52 -3.20
C LEU A 8 12.69 -1.72 -2.81
N TYR A 9 12.46 -0.58 -3.45
CA TYR A 9 11.27 0.26 -3.26
C TYR A 9 10.01 -0.34 -3.87
N ALA A 10 10.11 -1.02 -5.03
CA ALA A 10 8.99 -1.77 -5.61
C ALA A 10 8.60 -2.93 -4.69
N ASP A 11 9.60 -3.64 -4.16
CA ASP A 11 9.41 -4.78 -3.28
C ASP A 11 8.79 -4.34 -1.94
N LEU A 12 9.25 -3.23 -1.34
CA LEU A 12 8.68 -2.71 -0.10
C LEU A 12 7.22 -2.25 -0.25
N ILE A 13 6.88 -1.57 -1.35
CA ILE A 13 5.49 -1.17 -1.61
C ILE A 13 4.62 -2.40 -1.91
N ALA A 14 5.11 -3.35 -2.71
CA ALA A 14 4.40 -4.59 -2.99
C ALA A 14 4.15 -5.40 -1.70
N LEU A 15 5.14 -5.50 -0.81
CA LEU A 15 5.02 -6.13 0.50
C LEU A 15 4.02 -5.40 1.41
N GLN A 16 4.03 -4.05 1.41
CA GLN A 16 3.09 -3.25 2.20
C GLN A 16 1.65 -3.37 1.69
N TYR A 17 1.45 -3.52 0.37
CA TYR A 17 0.12 -3.77 -0.21
C TYR A 17 -0.35 -5.20 -0.02
N ALA A 18 0.55 -6.19 -0.11
CA ALA A 18 0.26 -7.58 0.24
C ALA A 18 -0.16 -7.72 1.73
N GLN A 19 0.35 -6.85 2.60
CA GLN A 19 -0.03 -6.76 4.02
C GLN A 19 -1.34 -5.98 4.26
N ARG A 20 -1.81 -5.17 3.31
CA ARG A 20 -3.01 -4.33 3.44
C ARG A 20 -4.30 -4.96 2.91
N GLN A 21 -4.27 -6.22 2.45
CA GLN A 21 -5.52 -6.98 2.27
C GLN A 21 -6.20 -7.08 3.65
N SER A 22 -7.28 -6.32 3.80
CA SER A 22 -7.99 -6.04 5.04
C SER A 22 -8.32 -7.31 5.82
N ILE A 23 -8.33 -7.22 7.15
CA ILE A 23 -9.01 -8.23 7.97
C ILE A 23 -10.47 -8.28 7.48
N THR A 24 -10.85 -9.39 6.85
CA THR A 24 -12.22 -9.57 6.37
C THR A 24 -13.13 -9.95 7.55
N PRO A 25 -14.46 -9.78 7.45
CA PRO A 25 -15.38 -10.29 8.48
C PRO A 25 -15.20 -11.80 8.75
N ALA A 26 -14.82 -12.57 7.73
CA ALA A 26 -14.49 -13.98 7.88
C ALA A 26 -13.20 -14.19 8.69
N THR A 27 -12.16 -13.39 8.42
CA THR A 27 -10.90 -13.40 9.18
C THR A 27 -11.12 -12.96 10.64
N GLU A 28 -11.89 -11.90 10.87
CA GLU A 28 -12.30 -11.40 12.19
C GLU A 28 -12.99 -12.49 13.01
N ARG A 29 -13.92 -13.24 12.39
CA ARG A 29 -14.62 -14.35 13.04
C ARG A 29 -13.65 -15.46 13.49
N VAL A 30 -12.70 -15.85 12.62
CA VAL A 30 -11.74 -16.91 12.98
C VAL A 30 -10.78 -16.44 14.07
N ILE A 31 -10.34 -15.18 14.05
CA ILE A 31 -9.56 -14.58 15.13
C ILE A 31 -10.39 -14.59 16.43
N GLY A 32 -11.66 -14.18 16.38
CA GLY A 32 -12.57 -14.22 17.52
C GLY A 32 -12.71 -15.63 18.12
N ASN A 33 -12.81 -16.66 17.27
CA ASN A 33 -12.85 -18.06 17.69
C ASN A 33 -11.55 -18.51 18.39
N ILE A 34 -10.39 -18.09 17.88
CA ILE A 34 -9.09 -18.39 18.50
C ILE A 34 -9.00 -17.75 19.89
N LEU A 35 -9.39 -16.46 19.99
CA LEU A 35 -9.34 -15.71 21.24
C LEU A 35 -10.35 -16.20 22.28
N SER A 36 -11.49 -16.73 21.83
CA SER A 36 -12.56 -17.26 22.69
C SER A 36 -12.59 -18.78 22.82
N CYS A 37 -11.48 -19.46 22.50
CA CYS A 37 -11.39 -20.93 22.51
C CYS A 37 -11.89 -21.54 23.83
N PRO A 38 -13.01 -22.30 23.84
CA PRO A 38 -13.61 -22.83 25.07
C PRO A 38 -12.94 -24.13 25.56
N TYR A 39 -12.10 -24.73 24.74
CA TYR A 39 -11.49 -26.04 25.00
C TYR A 39 -10.15 -25.94 25.73
N GLN A 40 -9.84 -26.97 26.52
CA GLN A 40 -8.57 -27.14 27.24
C GLN A 40 -7.87 -28.45 26.84
N GLY A 41 -6.64 -28.65 27.33
CA GLY A 41 -5.88 -29.88 27.10
C GLY A 41 -5.59 -30.19 25.63
N SER A 42 -5.65 -31.47 25.25
CA SER A 42 -5.41 -31.94 23.87
C SER A 42 -6.43 -31.39 22.87
N THR A 43 -7.70 -31.27 23.27
CA THR A 43 -8.79 -30.72 22.42
C THR A 43 -8.54 -29.27 22.03
N ARG A 44 -7.94 -28.47 22.93
CA ARG A 44 -7.53 -27.08 22.62
C ARG A 44 -6.55 -27.04 21.45
N ARG A 45 -5.57 -27.94 21.43
CA ARG A 45 -4.56 -28.01 20.37
C ARG A 45 -5.21 -28.32 19.02
N THR A 46 -6.10 -29.29 18.98
CA THR A 46 -6.84 -29.65 17.75
C THR A 46 -7.70 -28.49 17.26
N TYR A 47 -8.46 -27.84 18.15
CA TYR A 47 -9.30 -26.70 17.80
C TYR A 47 -8.48 -25.53 17.25
N LEU A 48 -7.39 -25.15 17.92
CA LEU A 48 -6.53 -24.06 17.45
C LEU A 48 -5.85 -24.40 16.12
N THR A 49 -5.51 -25.68 15.90
CA THR A 49 -4.96 -26.14 14.62
C THR A 49 -5.99 -26.00 13.50
N GLN A 50 -7.25 -26.37 13.74
CA GLN A 50 -8.34 -26.16 12.81
C GLN A 50 -8.54 -24.66 12.48
N GLN A 51 -8.56 -23.78 13.50
CA GLN A 51 -8.71 -22.34 13.25
C GLN A 51 -7.51 -21.74 12.49
N ALA A 52 -6.29 -22.20 12.78
CA ALA A 52 -5.10 -21.79 12.04
C ALA A 52 -5.17 -22.21 10.55
N LEU A 53 -5.60 -23.43 10.27
CA LEU A 53 -5.84 -23.89 8.89
C LEU A 53 -6.92 -23.06 8.18
N ALA A 54 -8.00 -22.68 8.89
CA ALA A 54 -9.03 -21.82 8.33
C ALA A 54 -8.51 -20.41 7.99
N LEU A 55 -7.65 -19.82 8.86
CA LEU A 55 -6.98 -18.55 8.54
C LEU A 55 -6.09 -18.67 7.30
N ILE A 56 -5.34 -19.76 7.20
CA ILE A 56 -4.47 -20.03 6.05
C ILE A 56 -5.30 -20.15 4.77
N ALA A 57 -6.41 -20.91 4.80
CA ALA A 57 -7.30 -21.07 3.65
C ALA A 57 -7.92 -19.73 3.20
N LEU A 58 -8.45 -18.92 4.14
CA LEU A 58 -8.96 -17.58 3.84
C LEU A 58 -7.88 -16.66 3.26
N ARG A 59 -6.62 -16.85 3.67
CA ARG A 59 -5.49 -16.11 3.11
C ARG A 59 -5.20 -16.54 1.68
N PHE A 60 -5.27 -17.83 1.39
CA PHE A 60 -5.10 -18.38 0.04
C PHE A 60 -6.21 -17.93 -0.91
N GLU A 61 -7.48 -17.94 -0.49
CA GLU A 61 -8.60 -17.39 -1.29
C GLU A 61 -8.39 -15.90 -1.61
N ALA A 62 -7.84 -15.13 -0.65
CA ALA A 62 -7.48 -13.73 -0.90
C ALA A 62 -6.21 -13.56 -1.76
N MET A 63 -5.39 -14.60 -1.89
CA MET A 63 -4.21 -14.66 -2.77
C MET A 63 -4.55 -15.21 -4.16
N GLU A 64 -5.66 -15.92 -4.33
CA GLU A 64 -6.27 -16.21 -5.63
C GLU A 64 -6.75 -14.89 -6.25
N SER A 65 -5.78 -14.15 -6.80
CA SER A 65 -6.05 -13.00 -7.65
C SER A 65 -6.85 -13.46 -8.86
N PRO A 66 -7.76 -12.62 -9.41
CA PRO A 66 -8.37 -12.91 -10.69
C PRO A 66 -7.25 -13.23 -11.68
N ASP A 67 -7.48 -14.25 -12.50
CA ASP A 67 -6.55 -14.86 -13.45
C ASP A 67 -6.03 -13.80 -14.45
N LEU A 68 -5.10 -12.95 -13.98
CA LEU A 68 -4.44 -11.95 -14.78
C LEU A 68 -3.39 -12.69 -15.58
N ASN A 69 -3.66 -12.84 -16.88
CA ASN A 69 -2.67 -13.36 -17.80
C ASN A 69 -1.34 -12.60 -17.61
N ALA A 70 -0.20 -13.28 -17.77
CA ALA A 70 1.14 -12.73 -17.52
C ALA A 70 1.36 -11.38 -18.22
N THR A 71 0.77 -11.20 -19.40
CA THR A 71 0.76 -9.93 -20.16
C THR A 71 0.01 -8.80 -19.44
N ASP A 72 -1.16 -9.08 -18.87
CA ASP A 72 -1.94 -8.09 -18.11
C ASP A 72 -1.20 -7.73 -16.80
N LEU A 73 -0.59 -8.70 -16.13
CA LEU A 73 0.24 -8.44 -14.94
C LEU A 73 1.44 -7.55 -15.26
N ALA A 74 2.18 -7.83 -16.34
CA ALA A 74 3.28 -7.00 -16.81
C ALA A 74 2.82 -5.56 -17.14
N THR A 75 1.65 -5.44 -17.76
CA THR A 75 1.00 -4.15 -18.09
C THR A 75 0.71 -3.32 -16.82
N ILE A 76 0.17 -3.95 -15.79
CA ILE A 76 -0.12 -3.28 -14.51
C ILE A 76 1.16 -2.85 -13.79
N HIS A 77 2.20 -3.69 -13.80
CA HIS A 77 3.50 -3.31 -13.24
C HIS A 77 4.15 -2.14 -14.00
N GLN A 78 4.05 -2.13 -15.33
CA GLN A 78 4.54 -1.02 -16.15
C GLN A 78 3.81 0.28 -15.82
N ALA A 79 2.47 0.25 -15.68
CA ALA A 79 1.69 1.41 -15.29
C ALA A 79 2.07 1.93 -13.89
N ALA A 80 2.30 1.03 -12.93
CA ALA A 80 2.77 1.38 -11.60
C ALA A 80 4.16 2.04 -11.64
N ALA A 81 5.07 1.51 -12.47
CA ALA A 81 6.40 2.10 -12.66
C ALA A 81 6.32 3.53 -13.22
N ILE A 82 5.43 3.79 -14.19
CA ILE A 82 5.19 5.13 -14.74
C ILE A 82 4.69 6.07 -13.63
N LEU A 83 3.62 5.70 -12.92
CA LEU A 83 3.05 6.51 -11.84
C LEU A 83 4.07 6.81 -10.75
N ARG A 84 4.95 5.86 -10.46
CA ARG A 84 6.03 6.02 -9.49
C ARG A 84 7.17 6.89 -9.98
N SER A 85 7.53 6.84 -11.26
CA SER A 85 8.55 7.75 -11.80
C SER A 85 8.06 9.19 -11.93
N GLN A 86 6.73 9.36 -12.09
CA GLN A 86 6.09 10.65 -12.38
C GLN A 86 5.11 11.06 -11.28
N PHE A 87 5.35 10.67 -10.01
CA PHE A 87 4.34 10.88 -8.96
C PHE A 87 4.00 12.35 -8.71
N VAL A 88 4.92 13.28 -8.98
CA VAL A 88 4.67 14.72 -8.85
C VAL A 88 3.69 15.18 -9.93
N ASN A 89 3.97 14.87 -11.18
CA ASN A 89 3.20 15.25 -12.36
C ASN A 89 2.79 13.99 -13.16
N PRO A 90 1.80 13.22 -12.66
CA PRO A 90 1.42 11.96 -13.26
C PRO A 90 0.61 12.17 -14.54
N PRO A 91 0.62 11.20 -15.48
CA PRO A 91 -0.27 11.21 -16.63
C PRO A 91 -1.74 11.09 -16.17
N SER A 92 -2.66 11.57 -17.01
CA SER A 92 -4.09 11.28 -16.82
C SER A 92 -4.34 9.77 -16.91
N ILE A 93 -5.44 9.28 -16.33
CA ILE A 93 -5.75 7.84 -16.37
C ILE A 93 -5.93 7.34 -17.81
N GLU A 94 -6.45 8.16 -18.71
CA GLU A 94 -6.60 7.88 -20.15
C GLU A 94 -5.24 7.82 -20.84
N THR A 95 -4.31 8.69 -20.46
CA THR A 95 -2.95 8.72 -21.02
C THR A 95 -2.14 7.54 -20.52
N LEU A 96 -2.24 7.21 -19.23
CA LEU A 96 -1.62 6.03 -18.65
C LEU A 96 -2.12 4.75 -19.34
N ALA A 97 -3.43 4.64 -19.56
CA ALA A 97 -4.03 3.51 -20.27
C ALA A 97 -3.46 3.32 -21.68
N ARG A 98 -3.33 4.42 -22.44
CA ARG A 98 -2.73 4.40 -23.78
C ARG A 98 -1.25 4.01 -23.75
N GLN A 99 -0.48 4.54 -22.80
CA GLN A 99 0.96 4.26 -22.69
C GLN A 99 1.28 2.78 -22.44
N VAL A 100 0.39 2.06 -21.75
CA VAL A 100 0.55 0.63 -21.46
C VAL A 100 -0.40 -0.25 -22.29
N ALA A 101 -0.93 0.28 -23.39
CA ALA A 101 -1.79 -0.46 -24.33
C ALA A 101 -3.01 -1.18 -23.69
N THR A 102 -3.69 -0.51 -22.76
CA THR A 102 -4.87 -1.04 -22.07
C THR A 102 -6.00 -0.01 -21.97
N ASN A 103 -7.06 -0.32 -21.21
CA ASN A 103 -8.16 0.61 -20.93
C ASN A 103 -8.28 0.91 -19.42
N ARG A 104 -9.02 1.98 -19.10
CA ARG A 104 -9.23 2.45 -17.72
C ARG A 104 -9.87 1.38 -16.81
N LEU A 105 -10.80 0.57 -17.33
CA LEU A 105 -11.47 -0.46 -16.54
C LEU A 105 -10.48 -1.56 -16.13
N LYS A 106 -9.73 -2.09 -17.10
CA LYS A 106 -8.67 -3.08 -16.88
C LYS A 106 -7.58 -2.56 -15.95
N LEU A 107 -7.17 -1.29 -16.08
CA LEU A 107 -6.24 -0.67 -15.13
C LEU A 107 -6.80 -0.67 -13.71
N ASN A 108 -8.04 -0.25 -13.51
CA ASN A 108 -8.61 -0.21 -12.16
C ASN A 108 -8.78 -1.61 -11.55
N GLN A 109 -9.20 -2.59 -12.34
CA GLN A 109 -9.31 -3.98 -11.90
C GLN A 109 -7.94 -4.58 -11.59
N GLY A 110 -6.97 -4.41 -12.49
CA GLY A 110 -5.61 -4.92 -12.33
C GLY A 110 -4.87 -4.28 -11.15
N PHE A 111 -4.99 -2.96 -10.93
CA PHE A 111 -4.42 -2.34 -9.74
C PHE A 111 -5.07 -2.83 -8.44
N ARG A 112 -6.37 -3.14 -8.44
CA ARG A 112 -7.04 -3.71 -7.26
C ARG A 112 -6.59 -5.15 -7.00
N ALA A 113 -6.41 -5.94 -8.05
CA ALA A 113 -5.93 -7.30 -7.96
C ALA A 113 -4.47 -7.36 -7.49
N VAL A 114 -3.58 -6.56 -8.08
CA VAL A 114 -2.14 -6.60 -7.82
C VAL A 114 -1.73 -5.78 -6.59
N TYR A 115 -2.34 -4.61 -6.40
CA TYR A 115 -1.96 -3.65 -5.36
C TYR A 115 -3.10 -3.36 -4.37
N GLY A 116 -4.24 -4.05 -4.42
CA GLY A 116 -5.34 -3.82 -3.46
C GLY A 116 -5.98 -2.42 -3.52
N THR A 117 -5.68 -1.61 -4.54
CA THR A 117 -6.10 -0.20 -4.62
C THR A 117 -6.34 0.25 -6.06
N THR A 118 -6.77 1.49 -6.28
CA THR A 118 -6.89 2.05 -7.63
C THR A 118 -5.56 2.71 -8.06
N PRO A 119 -5.35 3.02 -9.36
CA PRO A 119 -4.15 3.73 -9.81
C PRO A 119 -3.92 5.05 -9.04
N PHE A 120 -4.99 5.80 -8.76
CA PHE A 120 -4.91 7.02 -7.95
C PHE A 120 -4.59 6.75 -6.48
N GLY A 121 -5.10 5.65 -5.91
CA GLY A 121 -4.74 5.22 -4.57
C GLY A 121 -3.26 4.85 -4.48
N TYR A 122 -2.75 4.12 -5.47
CA TYR A 122 -1.33 3.77 -5.59
C TYR A 122 -0.46 5.02 -5.69
N LEU A 123 -0.79 5.95 -6.58
CA LEU A 123 -0.11 7.23 -6.73
C LEU A 123 -0.06 8.02 -5.42
N ARG A 124 -1.20 8.11 -4.71
CA ARG A 124 -1.27 8.81 -3.42
C ARG A 124 -0.30 8.18 -2.42
N ASP A 125 -0.26 6.86 -2.34
CA ASP A 125 0.59 6.15 -1.39
C ASP A 125 2.08 6.32 -1.76
N CYS A 126 2.44 6.37 -3.06
CA CYS A 126 3.79 6.78 -3.50
C CYS A 126 4.16 8.18 -3.00
N ARG A 127 3.27 9.16 -3.16
CA ARG A 127 3.50 10.55 -2.70
C ARG A 127 3.69 10.64 -1.19
N LEU A 128 2.86 9.93 -0.43
CA LEU A 128 2.92 9.97 1.04
C LEU A 128 4.15 9.25 1.59
N TRP A 129 4.59 8.17 0.95
CA TRP A 129 5.85 7.54 1.30
C TRP A 129 7.04 8.45 1.05
N GLN A 130 7.09 9.15 -0.10
CA GLN A 130 8.16 10.10 -0.38
C GLN A 130 8.13 11.28 0.61
N ALA A 131 6.93 11.74 0.99
CA ALA A 131 6.78 12.79 1.99
C ALA A 131 7.33 12.35 3.35
N GLN A 132 7.07 11.11 3.75
CA GLN A 132 7.60 10.54 4.98
C GLN A 132 9.14 10.63 5.01
N ARG A 133 9.80 10.26 3.91
CA ARG A 133 11.26 10.36 3.79
C ARG A 133 11.76 11.79 3.85
N LEU A 134 11.12 12.72 3.13
CA LEU A 134 11.51 14.13 3.18
C LEU A 134 11.38 14.69 4.59
N LEU A 135 10.33 14.34 5.33
CA LEU A 135 10.16 14.78 6.72
C LEU A 135 11.19 14.18 7.69
N MET A 136 11.75 13.01 7.38
CA MET A 136 12.81 12.37 8.17
C MET A 136 14.21 12.88 7.83
N MET A 137 14.47 13.15 6.56
CA MET A 137 15.82 13.36 6.02
C MET A 137 16.15 14.84 5.78
N THR A 138 15.17 15.75 5.90
CA THR A 138 15.34 17.16 5.57
C THR A 138 14.65 18.07 6.58
N GLU A 139 15.06 19.34 6.61
CA GLU A 139 14.45 20.39 7.43
C GLU A 139 13.33 21.16 6.69
N LEU A 140 12.86 20.62 5.57
CA LEU A 140 11.80 21.26 4.79
C LEU A 140 10.55 21.47 5.65
N SER A 141 9.91 22.62 5.45
CA SER A 141 8.61 22.90 6.04
C SER A 141 7.55 21.94 5.49
N ILE A 142 6.48 21.73 6.26
CA ILE A 142 5.35 20.88 5.84
C ILE A 142 4.75 21.34 4.51
N ASN A 143 4.80 22.65 4.21
CA ASN A 143 4.31 23.18 2.95
C ASN A 143 5.23 22.82 1.77
N GLU A 144 6.54 22.95 1.95
CA GLU A 144 7.53 22.58 0.92
C GLU A 144 7.48 21.09 0.62
N VAL A 145 7.37 20.23 1.65
CA VAL A 145 7.18 18.79 1.45
C VAL A 145 5.91 18.49 0.67
N ALA A 146 4.80 19.16 0.98
CA ALA A 146 3.53 18.96 0.27
C ALA A 146 3.66 19.30 -1.22
N MET A 147 4.31 20.43 -1.56
CA MET A 147 4.56 20.82 -2.95
C MET A 147 5.50 19.84 -3.65
N ALA A 148 6.60 19.45 -2.98
CA ALA A 148 7.62 18.56 -3.53
C ALA A 148 7.07 17.19 -3.92
N VAL A 149 6.03 16.70 -3.24
CA VAL A 149 5.38 15.42 -3.57
C VAL A 149 4.11 15.56 -4.41
N GLY A 150 3.81 16.76 -4.93
CA GLY A 150 2.74 16.99 -5.90
C GLY A 150 1.34 17.21 -5.31
N TYR A 151 1.23 17.70 -4.07
CA TYR A 151 -0.03 18.24 -3.55
C TYR A 151 -0.13 19.73 -3.86
N SER A 152 -1.33 20.18 -4.26
CA SER A 152 -1.58 21.59 -4.54
C SER A 152 -1.83 22.44 -3.29
N CYS A 153 -2.10 21.81 -2.13
CA CYS A 153 -2.23 22.52 -0.87
C CYS A 153 -1.86 21.68 0.34
N ARG A 154 -1.30 22.35 1.35
CA ARG A 154 -0.87 21.77 2.62
C ARG A 154 -1.99 21.03 3.36
N SER A 155 -3.21 21.55 3.35
CA SER A 155 -4.33 20.95 4.10
C SER A 155 -4.70 19.57 3.56
N LYS A 156 -4.84 19.42 2.22
CA LYS A 156 -5.11 18.12 1.59
C LYS A 156 -3.99 17.11 1.85
N PHE A 157 -2.75 17.58 1.80
CA PHE A 157 -1.60 16.76 2.15
C PHE A 157 -1.66 16.28 3.60
N ALA A 158 -1.86 17.20 4.56
CA ALA A 158 -1.87 16.85 5.98
C ALA A 158 -2.96 15.84 6.33
N THR A 159 -4.17 16.00 5.79
CA THR A 159 -5.26 15.02 5.98
C THR A 159 -4.91 13.66 5.39
N ALA A 160 -4.36 13.61 4.17
CA ALA A 160 -3.97 12.37 3.52
C ALA A 160 -2.82 11.67 4.26
N PHE A 161 -1.81 12.44 4.70
CA PHE A 161 -0.68 11.95 5.47
C PHE A 161 -1.11 11.38 6.81
N ARG A 162 -1.97 12.09 7.57
CA ARG A 162 -2.51 11.57 8.83
C ARG A 162 -3.28 10.28 8.63
N LYS A 163 -4.06 10.16 7.55
CA LYS A 163 -4.77 8.92 7.24
C LYS A 163 -3.82 7.75 6.91
N TYR A 164 -2.66 8.04 6.33
CA TYR A 164 -1.68 7.04 5.90
C TYR A 164 -0.72 6.60 7.02
N ILE A 165 -0.22 7.55 7.82
CA ILE A 165 0.77 7.33 8.89
C ILE A 165 0.13 7.22 10.29
N GLY A 166 -1.07 7.76 10.49
CA GLY A 166 -1.78 7.79 11.77
C GLY A 166 -1.62 9.10 12.57
N ILE A 167 -0.58 9.89 12.29
CA ILE A 167 -0.31 11.18 12.96
C ILE A 167 -0.08 12.31 11.96
N ASN A 168 -0.19 13.56 12.43
CA ASN A 168 0.01 14.74 11.58
C ASN A 168 1.47 14.87 11.12
N PRO A 169 1.75 15.43 9.91
CA PRO A 169 3.10 15.60 9.38
C PRO A 169 4.08 16.31 10.33
N LYS A 170 3.62 17.35 11.04
CA LYS A 170 4.48 18.11 11.97
C LYS A 170 4.86 17.30 13.20
N ALA A 171 3.91 16.56 13.77
CA ALA A 171 4.18 15.65 14.87
C ALA A 171 5.16 14.56 14.42
N PHE A 172 4.93 14.00 13.23
CA PHE A 172 5.84 13.03 12.64
C PHE A 172 7.27 13.57 12.50
N GLN A 173 7.45 14.76 11.92
CA GLN A 173 8.75 15.40 11.75
C GLN A 173 9.50 15.60 13.09
N MET A 174 8.79 16.04 14.14
CA MET A 174 9.39 16.23 15.46
C MET A 174 9.86 14.91 16.10
N HIS A 175 9.13 13.81 15.91
CA HIS A 175 9.52 12.51 16.42
C HIS A 175 10.61 11.83 15.59
N SER A 176 10.75 12.19 14.31
CA SER A 176 11.70 11.54 13.41
C SER A 176 13.06 12.21 13.30
N LEU A 177 13.24 13.42 13.83
CA LEU A 177 14.54 14.07 13.95
C LEU A 177 15.31 13.42 15.12
N PRO A 178 16.40 12.66 14.87
CA PRO A 178 17.36 12.39 15.92
C PRO A 178 18.02 13.73 16.27
N LEU A 179 18.21 13.97 17.56
CA LEU A 179 18.94 15.11 18.14
C LEU A 179 19.95 15.71 17.16
N ALA A 180 19.70 16.95 16.72
CA ALA A 180 20.72 17.77 16.12
C ALA A 180 21.88 17.87 17.12
N SER A 181 23.03 17.30 16.75
CA SER A 181 24.32 17.54 17.38
C SER A 181 25.07 18.59 16.60
#